data_AF-A0A2S6ICM1-F1
#
_entry.id   AF-A0A2S6ICM1-F1
#
_cell.length_a   1.000
_cell.length_b   1.000
_cell.length_c   1.000
_cell.angle_alpha   90.00
_cell.angle_beta   90.00
_cell.angle_gamma   90.00
#
_symmetry.space_group_name_H-M   'P 1'
#
loop_
_entity.id
_entity.type
_entity.pdbx_description
1 polymer ?
#
loop_
_entity_poly.entity_id
_entity_poly.type
_entity_poly.pdbx_seq_one_letter_code
_entity_poly.pdbx_strand_id
1 'polypeptide(L)'
;MKNKRTPNRTATRKPVDATTTSRGSRGRQGYRPQRLVSDPRLIPMLLERGEPIHLLTLLPTLIFLDHLHHHGLPGNACLEAAHSMRVTYTALGVPVEIKPVRLEVHGAHGGNAYGSLEPHFTEAGDFAGHCVLRFPTLDRFLDATIGQFPDVARRDPGPMLGRTAFTLNGEDPGAGPWPAGARLSVSRKDLELRYVAVDPAHDATLFSGPAAGEDFLRGTLHNGLALLGQTVATLASDDDAAARARSASIAPHLPVLLDAVAGAEWTPEPGEGDHFTRDGATIRLRDLVDLTGTGFAHLLSLCQ
;
A
#
# COMPACT_ATOMS: atom_id res chain seq x y z
N MET A 1 -30.15 4.29 76.90
CA MET A 1 -28.88 4.53 76.17
C MET A 1 -29.21 5.27 74.88
N LYS A 2 -28.54 6.40 74.62
CA LYS A 2 -28.94 7.41 73.62
C LYS A 2 -28.48 7.01 72.20
N ASN A 3 -29.44 6.77 71.30
CA ASN A 3 -29.20 6.59 69.88
C ASN A 3 -28.85 7.94 69.23
N LYS A 4 -27.59 8.09 68.79
CA LYS A 4 -27.16 9.19 67.91
C LYS A 4 -27.44 8.80 66.46
N ARG A 5 -28.47 9.40 65.86
CA ARG A 5 -28.68 9.45 64.41
C ARG A 5 -27.73 10.48 63.81
N THR A 6 -26.88 10.05 62.88
CA THR A 6 -26.04 10.94 62.06
C THR A 6 -26.80 11.28 60.76
N PRO A 7 -26.85 12.55 60.32
CA PRO A 7 -27.57 12.92 59.10
C PRO A 7 -26.80 12.56 57.83
N ASN A 8 -27.55 12.07 56.85
CA ASN A 8 -27.14 11.72 55.50
C ASN A 8 -26.71 13.00 54.74
N ARG A 9 -25.44 13.13 54.36
CA ARG A 9 -24.99 14.16 53.39
C ARG A 9 -25.13 13.60 51.99
N THR A 10 -26.22 14.00 51.32
CA THR A 10 -26.39 13.86 49.88
C THR A 10 -25.38 14.78 49.18
N ALA A 11 -24.29 14.20 48.65
CA ALA A 11 -23.37 14.92 47.79
C ALA A 11 -23.94 14.91 46.36
N THR A 12 -24.52 16.03 45.94
CA THR A 12 -24.82 16.32 44.54
C THR A 12 -23.51 16.39 43.75
N ARG A 13 -23.20 15.32 42.99
CA ARG A 13 -22.16 15.37 41.96
C ARG A 13 -22.60 16.34 40.87
N LYS A 14 -21.94 17.49 40.78
CA LYS A 14 -21.97 18.34 39.59
C LYS A 14 -21.47 17.51 38.40
N PRO A 15 -22.10 17.59 37.21
CA PRO A 15 -21.51 17.07 36.00
C PRO A 15 -20.21 17.85 35.75
N VAL A 16 -19.10 17.13 35.68
CA VAL A 16 -17.83 17.68 35.20
C VAL A 16 -17.96 17.70 33.69
N ASP A 17 -18.15 18.88 33.13
CA ASP A 17 -17.99 19.13 31.70
C ASP A 17 -16.57 18.72 31.30
N ALA A 18 -16.45 17.53 30.71
CA ALA A 18 -15.22 17.05 30.11
C ALA A 18 -15.04 17.75 28.75
N THR A 19 -14.83 19.07 28.76
CA THR A 19 -14.16 19.78 27.67
C THR A 19 -12.69 19.38 27.68
N THR A 20 -12.43 18.15 27.26
CA THR A 20 -11.07 17.69 26.96
C THR A 20 -10.74 18.26 25.60
N THR A 21 -10.21 19.48 25.60
CA THR A 21 -9.54 20.05 24.44
C THR A 21 -8.36 19.15 24.10
N SER A 22 -8.55 18.26 23.13
CA SER A 22 -7.46 17.51 22.51
C SER A 22 -6.43 18.53 22.02
N ARG A 23 -5.24 18.54 22.63
CA ARG A 23 -4.08 19.26 22.09
C ARG A 23 -3.87 18.72 20.67
N GLY A 24 -4.31 19.49 19.68
CA GLY A 24 -4.15 19.13 18.28
C GLY A 24 -2.67 18.91 17.98
N SER A 25 -2.32 17.68 17.63
CA SER A 25 -1.05 17.42 16.96
C SER A 25 -1.07 18.24 15.68
N ARG A 26 -0.35 19.37 15.65
CA ARG A 26 -0.11 20.09 14.40
C ARG A 26 0.63 19.12 13.48
N GLY A 27 -0.07 18.60 12.47
CA GLY A 27 0.54 17.78 11.43
C GLY A 27 1.72 18.54 10.86
N ARG A 28 2.87 17.88 10.73
CA ARG A 28 4.06 18.53 10.20
C ARG A 28 3.85 18.66 8.69
N GLN A 29 3.39 19.82 8.22
CA GLN A 29 3.17 20.14 6.79
C GLN A 29 4.48 20.21 5.96
N GLY A 30 5.56 19.57 6.41
CA GLY A 30 6.84 19.57 5.74
C GLY A 30 7.78 18.58 6.42
N TYR A 31 7.97 17.43 5.78
CA TYR A 31 9.07 16.52 6.08
C TYR A 31 9.84 16.27 4.79
N ARG A 32 11.13 15.94 4.91
CA ARG A 32 11.91 15.46 3.78
C ARG A 32 11.75 13.94 3.72
N PRO A 33 11.14 13.38 2.67
CA PRO A 33 11.08 11.94 2.49
C PRO A 33 12.46 11.32 2.59
N GLN A 34 12.57 10.25 3.37
CA GLN A 34 13.79 9.46 3.46
C GLN A 34 13.89 8.54 2.25
N ARG A 35 15.12 8.23 1.83
CA ARG A 35 15.36 7.22 0.79
C ARG A 35 14.72 5.90 1.22
N LEU A 36 13.88 5.33 0.36
CA LEU A 36 13.34 4.00 0.59
C LEU A 36 14.49 3.00 0.49
N VAL A 37 14.50 2.05 1.42
CA VAL A 37 15.56 1.05 1.53
C VAL A 37 14.99 -0.28 1.09
N SER A 38 15.66 -0.90 0.13
CA SER A 38 15.55 -2.34 -0.15
C SER A 38 16.66 -3.05 0.61
N ASP A 39 16.33 -4.06 1.41
CA ASP A 39 17.33 -4.98 1.95
C ASP A 39 17.43 -6.15 0.96
N PRO A 40 18.60 -6.34 0.31
CA PRO A 40 18.76 -7.30 -0.80
C PRO A 40 18.53 -8.76 -0.36
N ARG A 41 18.46 -9.02 0.96
CA ARG A 41 18.18 -10.35 1.50
C ARG A 41 16.69 -10.69 1.51
N LEU A 42 15.81 -9.69 1.43
CA LEU A 42 14.37 -9.91 1.62
C LEU A 42 13.75 -10.71 0.47
N ILE A 43 14.14 -10.46 -0.79
CA ILE A 43 13.62 -11.23 -1.93
C ILE A 43 14.06 -12.70 -1.82
N PRO A 44 15.36 -13.05 -1.67
CA PRO A 44 15.77 -14.44 -1.48
C PRO A 44 15.09 -15.11 -0.28
N MET A 45 14.98 -14.42 0.87
CA MET A 45 14.29 -14.97 2.04
C MET A 45 12.80 -15.24 1.77
N LEU A 46 12.15 -14.33 1.05
CA LEU A 46 10.74 -14.48 0.67
C LEU A 46 10.56 -15.64 -0.32
N LEU A 47 11.46 -15.80 -1.30
CA LEU A 47 11.42 -16.92 -2.22
C LEU A 47 11.65 -18.25 -1.47
N GLU A 48 12.65 -18.34 -0.61
CA GLU A 48 12.99 -19.58 0.10
C GLU A 48 11.89 -20.03 1.08
N ARG A 49 11.27 -19.09 1.82
CA ARG A 49 10.44 -19.41 3.00
C ARG A 49 9.11 -18.65 3.08
N GLY A 50 8.81 -17.81 2.09
CA GLY A 50 7.60 -17.02 2.08
C GLY A 50 6.35 -17.88 1.98
N GLU A 51 5.39 -17.59 2.85
CA GLU A 51 4.02 -18.10 2.69
C GLU A 51 3.42 -17.60 1.37
N PRO A 52 2.52 -18.37 0.73
CA PRO A 52 1.91 -18.00 -0.55
C PRO A 52 1.34 -16.57 -0.58
N ILE A 53 0.65 -16.15 0.48
CA ILE A 53 0.11 -14.79 0.57
C ILE A 53 1.21 -13.72 0.62
N HIS A 54 2.33 -13.99 1.27
CA HIS A 54 3.46 -13.06 1.35
C HIS A 54 4.21 -12.98 0.03
N LEU A 55 4.39 -14.12 -0.67
CA LEU A 55 4.95 -14.13 -2.03
C LEU A 55 4.15 -13.18 -2.92
N LEU A 56 2.83 -13.29 -2.91
CA LEU A 56 1.99 -12.48 -3.78
C LEU A 56 1.90 -11.01 -3.34
N THR A 57 1.85 -10.72 -2.04
CA THR A 57 1.63 -9.34 -1.55
C THR A 57 2.91 -8.54 -1.27
N LEU A 58 4.07 -9.20 -1.11
CA LEU A 58 5.33 -8.52 -0.79
C LEU A 58 6.34 -8.61 -1.93
N LEU A 59 6.33 -9.64 -2.78
CA LEU A 59 7.34 -9.75 -3.85
C LEU A 59 7.28 -8.55 -4.83
N PRO A 60 6.11 -8.15 -5.37
CA PRO A 60 6.03 -6.94 -6.21
C PRO A 60 6.51 -5.70 -5.45
N THR A 61 6.22 -5.62 -4.14
CA THR A 61 6.67 -4.49 -3.33
C THR A 61 8.18 -4.43 -3.18
N LEU A 62 8.83 -5.56 -2.90
CA LEU A 62 10.27 -5.62 -2.72
C LEU A 62 11.01 -5.33 -4.02
N ILE A 63 10.51 -5.85 -5.15
CA ILE A 63 11.06 -5.55 -6.49
C ILE A 63 10.96 -4.05 -6.79
N PHE A 64 9.79 -3.45 -6.55
CA PHE A 64 9.60 -2.01 -6.73
C PHE A 64 10.54 -1.18 -5.85
N LEU A 65 10.71 -1.56 -4.58
CA LEU A 65 11.63 -0.88 -3.67
C LEU A 65 13.10 -1.02 -4.10
N ASP A 66 13.48 -2.16 -4.66
CA ASP A 66 14.80 -2.39 -5.22
C ASP A 66 15.07 -1.48 -6.42
N HIS A 67 14.10 -1.38 -7.33
CA HIS A 67 14.15 -0.43 -8.44
C HIS A 67 14.34 1.01 -7.96
N LEU A 68 13.51 1.48 -7.01
CA LEU A 68 13.67 2.83 -6.44
C LEU A 68 15.00 3.02 -5.70
N HIS A 69 15.53 1.96 -5.09
CA HIS A 69 16.85 2.04 -4.47
C HIS A 69 17.93 2.37 -5.51
N HIS A 70 17.86 1.80 -6.71
CA HIS A 70 18.83 2.01 -7.77
C HIS A 70 18.62 3.29 -8.59
N HIS A 71 17.37 3.75 -8.73
CA HIS A 71 17.03 4.88 -9.61
C HIS A 71 16.65 6.18 -8.85
N GLY A 72 16.54 6.12 -7.52
CA GLY A 72 16.19 7.25 -6.68
C GLY A 72 14.70 7.32 -6.36
N LEU A 73 14.31 8.26 -5.49
CA LEU A 73 12.91 8.48 -5.13
C LEU A 73 12.30 9.59 -5.98
N PRO A 74 11.28 9.29 -6.79
CA PRO A 74 10.47 10.34 -7.39
C PRO A 74 9.70 11.09 -6.30
N GLY A 75 9.35 12.34 -6.58
CA GLY A 75 8.25 12.99 -5.87
C GLY A 75 7.01 12.10 -5.99
N ASN A 76 6.17 12.04 -4.95
CA ASN A 76 4.94 11.22 -4.95
C ASN A 76 5.17 9.70 -4.98
N ALA A 77 6.30 9.20 -4.47
CA ALA A 77 6.61 7.76 -4.42
C ALA A 77 5.48 6.88 -3.86
N CYS A 78 4.70 7.36 -2.87
CA CYS A 78 3.54 6.62 -2.36
C CYS A 78 2.43 6.43 -3.41
N LEU A 79 2.13 7.46 -4.20
CA LEU A 79 1.15 7.37 -5.29
C LEU A 79 1.66 6.45 -6.40
N GLU A 80 2.90 6.65 -6.85
CA GLU A 80 3.48 5.83 -7.91
C GLU A 80 3.51 4.35 -7.52
N ALA A 81 3.98 4.05 -6.30
CA ALA A 81 3.95 2.69 -5.77
C ALA A 81 2.53 2.10 -5.76
N ALA A 82 1.56 2.84 -5.21
CA ALA A 82 0.19 2.35 -5.09
C ALA A 82 -0.47 2.13 -6.45
N HIS A 83 -0.27 3.03 -7.40
CA HIS A 83 -0.84 2.91 -8.73
C HIS A 83 -0.17 1.82 -9.57
N SER A 84 1.17 1.73 -9.59
CA SER A 84 1.89 0.66 -10.29
C SER A 84 1.56 -0.72 -9.72
N MET A 85 1.53 -0.85 -8.39
CA MET A 85 1.13 -2.10 -7.75
C MET A 85 -0.35 -2.42 -8.00
N ARG A 86 -1.25 -1.42 -8.07
CA ARG A 86 -2.64 -1.65 -8.45
C ARG A 86 -2.73 -2.28 -9.85
N VAL A 87 -1.97 -1.80 -10.82
CA VAL A 87 -1.88 -2.41 -12.16
C VAL A 87 -1.38 -3.85 -12.06
N THR A 88 -0.27 -4.09 -11.35
CA THR A 88 0.29 -5.44 -11.17
C THR A 88 -0.70 -6.40 -10.53
N TYR A 89 -1.32 -6.03 -9.41
CA TYR A 89 -2.31 -6.85 -8.72
C TYR A 89 -3.55 -7.10 -9.56
N THR A 90 -4.03 -6.08 -10.27
CA THR A 90 -5.16 -6.22 -11.19
C THR A 90 -4.85 -7.23 -12.31
N ALA A 91 -3.65 -7.17 -12.90
CA ALA A 91 -3.22 -8.14 -13.90
C ALA A 91 -3.13 -9.57 -13.35
N LEU A 92 -2.76 -9.73 -12.08
CA LEU A 92 -2.78 -11.01 -11.36
C LEU A 92 -4.20 -11.50 -10.98
N GLY A 93 -5.22 -10.66 -11.19
CA GLY A 93 -6.60 -10.93 -10.77
C GLY A 93 -6.87 -10.68 -9.28
N VAL A 94 -5.96 -9.98 -8.59
CA VAL A 94 -6.07 -9.63 -7.17
C VAL A 94 -6.79 -8.27 -7.05
N PRO A 95 -8.00 -8.20 -6.46
CA PRO A 95 -8.70 -6.94 -6.28
C PRO A 95 -8.01 -6.08 -5.21
N VAL A 96 -7.62 -4.86 -5.58
CA VAL A 96 -7.01 -3.89 -4.67
C VAL A 96 -7.58 -2.50 -4.85
N GLU A 97 -7.63 -1.73 -3.76
CA GLU A 97 -8.07 -0.34 -3.74
C GLU A 97 -6.94 0.55 -3.23
N ILE A 98 -6.70 1.69 -3.88
CA ILE A 98 -5.83 2.72 -3.32
C ILE A 98 -6.64 3.52 -2.31
N LYS A 99 -6.15 3.65 -1.07
CA LYS A 99 -6.82 4.38 -0.01
C LYS A 99 -5.96 5.54 0.50
N PRO A 100 -6.46 6.78 0.47
CA PRO A 100 -5.77 7.89 1.10
C PRO A 100 -5.86 7.74 2.63
N VAL A 101 -4.74 7.99 3.29
CA VAL A 101 -4.61 7.86 4.74
C VAL A 101 -3.76 9.01 5.31
N ARG A 102 -4.05 9.36 6.56
CA ARG A 102 -3.07 10.04 7.42
C ARG A 102 -2.40 9.00 8.28
N LEU A 103 -1.08 8.99 8.32
CA LEU A 103 -0.31 8.13 9.20
C LEU A 103 0.08 8.89 10.47
N GLU A 104 -0.24 8.34 11.64
CA GLU A 104 0.31 8.78 12.91
C GLU A 104 1.32 7.74 13.39
N VAL A 105 2.55 8.16 13.66
CA VAL A 105 3.62 7.31 14.20
C VAL A 105 3.83 7.70 15.65
N HIS A 106 3.54 6.80 16.58
CA HIS A 106 3.72 6.99 18.02
C HIS A 106 4.87 6.11 18.51
N GLY A 107 5.73 6.66 19.35
CA GLY A 107 6.80 5.92 20.01
C GLY A 107 7.08 6.45 21.42
N ALA A 108 8.15 5.99 22.06
CA ALA A 108 8.48 6.32 23.45
C ALA A 108 8.65 7.84 23.74
N HIS A 109 8.97 8.64 22.72
CA HIS A 109 9.25 10.07 22.84
C HIS A 109 8.14 10.98 22.29
N GLY A 110 6.94 10.42 22.06
CA GLY A 110 5.81 11.13 21.47
C GLY A 110 5.45 10.61 20.09
N GLY A 111 4.61 11.36 19.36
CA GLY A 111 4.15 10.96 18.04
C GLY A 111 4.13 12.08 17.01
N ASN A 112 4.30 11.70 15.74
CA ASN A 112 4.24 12.58 14.58
C ASN A 112 3.10 12.13 13.66
N ALA A 113 2.46 13.08 12.99
CA ALA A 113 1.46 12.81 11.96
C ALA A 113 2.01 13.21 10.58
N TYR A 114 1.78 12.34 9.60
CA TYR A 114 2.20 12.45 8.21
C TYR A 114 1.01 12.28 7.27
N GLY A 115 0.99 13.05 6.18
CA GLY A 115 -0.16 13.15 5.29
C GLY A 115 -1.25 14.09 5.82
N SER A 116 -2.33 14.22 5.06
CA SER A 116 -3.47 15.11 5.35
C SER A 116 -4.77 14.30 5.39
N LEU A 117 -5.73 14.74 6.20
CA LEU A 117 -7.13 14.27 6.08
C LEU A 117 -7.86 14.94 4.91
N GLU A 118 -7.26 15.96 4.32
CA GLU A 118 -7.69 16.66 3.11
C GLU A 118 -6.52 16.59 2.12
N PRO A 119 -6.27 15.43 1.49
CA PRO A 119 -5.17 15.27 0.56
C PRO A 119 -5.40 16.17 -0.66
N HIS A 120 -4.33 16.75 -1.17
CA HIS A 120 -4.33 17.63 -2.33
C HIS A 120 -2.96 17.62 -2.99
N PHE A 121 -2.85 18.17 -4.19
CA PHE A 121 -1.57 18.46 -4.81
C PHE A 121 -1.16 19.90 -4.52
N THR A 122 0.13 20.10 -4.20
CA THR A 122 0.72 21.42 -4.09
C THR A 122 0.88 22.07 -5.46
N GLU A 123 1.17 23.37 -5.49
CA GLU A 123 1.49 24.08 -6.73
C GLU A 123 2.71 23.47 -7.47
N ALA A 124 3.64 22.86 -6.72
CA ALA A 124 4.80 22.16 -7.28
C ALA A 124 4.48 20.77 -7.84
N GLY A 125 3.24 20.29 -7.70
CA GLY A 125 2.83 18.95 -8.15
C GLY A 125 3.12 17.83 -7.14
N ASP A 126 3.57 18.16 -5.94
CA ASP A 126 3.74 17.19 -4.86
C ASP A 126 2.39 16.85 -4.21
N PHE A 127 2.18 15.59 -3.88
CA PHE A 127 0.99 15.09 -3.22
C PHE A 127 1.13 15.30 -1.71
N ALA A 128 0.33 16.22 -1.17
CA ALA A 128 0.18 16.47 0.26
C ALA A 128 -0.75 15.43 0.89
N GLY A 129 -0.32 14.16 0.90
CA GLY A 129 -1.07 13.04 1.44
C GLY A 129 -0.18 11.82 1.64
N HIS A 130 -0.81 10.70 2.02
CA HIS A 130 -0.20 9.37 1.96
C HIS A 130 -1.27 8.40 1.49
N CYS A 131 -0.88 7.30 0.87
CA CYS A 131 -1.81 6.27 0.43
C CYS A 131 -1.25 4.88 0.66
N VAL A 132 -2.19 3.93 0.78
CA VAL A 132 -1.91 2.50 0.96
C VAL A 132 -2.76 1.71 -0.02
N LEU A 133 -2.38 0.46 -0.26
CA LEU A 133 -3.22 -0.49 -0.96
C LEU A 133 -4.03 -1.30 0.05
N ARG A 134 -5.34 -1.35 -0.14
CA ARG A 134 -6.23 -2.26 0.58
C ARG A 134 -6.48 -3.50 -0.29
N PHE A 135 -6.48 -4.66 0.35
CA PHE A 135 -6.89 -5.94 -0.22
C PHE A 135 -8.21 -6.38 0.43
N PRO A 136 -9.37 -6.02 -0.15
CA PRO A 136 -10.67 -6.30 0.48
C PRO A 136 -10.91 -7.79 0.71
N THR A 137 -10.40 -8.66 -0.15
CA THR A 137 -10.58 -10.12 -0.04
C THR A 137 -9.64 -10.78 0.98
N LEU A 138 -8.64 -10.06 1.50
CA LEU A 138 -7.64 -10.60 2.43
C LEU A 138 -7.75 -10.03 3.84
N ASP A 139 -8.59 -9.01 4.03
CA ASP A 139 -8.60 -8.17 5.23
C ASP A 139 -7.19 -7.66 5.57
N ARG A 140 -6.48 -7.19 4.53
CA ARG A 140 -5.12 -6.66 4.62
C ARG A 140 -5.00 -5.30 3.95
N PHE A 141 -4.00 -4.57 4.38
CA PHE A 141 -3.49 -3.42 3.64
C PHE A 141 -1.97 -3.50 3.53
N LEU A 142 -1.43 -2.90 2.48
CA LEU A 142 -0.02 -2.78 2.19
C LEU A 142 0.34 -1.30 2.11
N ASP A 143 1.34 -0.93 2.89
CA ASP A 143 2.04 0.33 2.76
C ASP A 143 3.47 0.06 2.30
N ALA A 144 3.66 0.16 0.98
CA ALA A 144 4.94 -0.07 0.33
C ALA A 144 5.99 0.99 0.70
N THR A 145 5.56 2.20 1.06
CA THR A 145 6.43 3.38 1.16
C THR A 145 6.51 3.95 2.57
N ILE A 146 6.01 3.24 3.58
CA ILE A 146 6.09 3.58 5.00
C ILE A 146 7.52 3.99 5.46
N GLY A 147 8.55 3.42 4.84
CA GLY A 147 9.95 3.75 5.08
C GLY A 147 10.35 5.18 4.69
N GLN A 148 9.51 5.92 3.96
CA GLN A 148 9.77 7.32 3.60
C GLN A 148 9.70 8.25 4.81
N PHE A 149 9.00 7.84 5.88
CA PHE A 149 8.81 8.66 7.07
C PHE A 149 10.01 8.52 8.01
N PRO A 150 10.64 9.64 8.45
CA PRO A 150 11.86 9.60 9.23
C PRO A 150 11.80 8.72 10.50
N ASP A 151 10.65 8.67 11.18
CA ASP A 151 10.50 7.89 12.40
C ASP A 151 10.52 6.38 12.16
N VAL A 152 10.03 5.94 11.01
CA VAL A 152 10.04 4.54 10.58
C VAL A 152 11.40 4.19 9.97
N ALA A 153 11.91 5.04 9.06
CA ALA A 153 13.16 4.83 8.33
C ALA A 153 14.34 4.47 9.24
N ARG A 154 14.44 5.13 10.40
CA ARG A 154 15.52 4.94 11.37
C ARG A 154 15.49 3.60 12.12
N ARG A 155 14.34 2.91 12.12
CA ARG A 155 14.11 1.72 12.94
C ARG A 155 13.91 0.48 12.10
N ASP A 156 13.04 0.57 11.11
CA ASP A 156 12.58 -0.55 10.31
C ASP A 156 12.00 -0.02 8.99
N PRO A 157 12.82 0.18 7.94
CA PRO A 157 12.40 0.88 6.73
C PRO A 157 11.61 0.03 5.72
N GLY A 158 11.43 -1.27 5.97
CA GLY A 158 10.77 -2.18 5.02
C GLY A 158 9.27 -1.87 4.80
N PRO A 159 8.64 -2.50 3.80
CA PRO A 159 7.21 -2.34 3.57
C PRO A 159 6.40 -2.88 4.75
N MET A 160 5.14 -2.46 4.83
CA MET A 160 4.22 -2.86 5.90
C MET A 160 3.01 -3.58 5.33
N LEU A 161 2.79 -4.83 5.74
CA LEU A 161 1.56 -5.57 5.48
C LEU A 161 0.78 -5.69 6.80
N GLY A 162 -0.32 -4.96 6.93
CA GLY A 162 -1.15 -4.93 8.13
C GLY A 162 -2.51 -5.60 7.94
N ARG A 163 -3.20 -5.89 9.05
CA ARG A 163 -4.59 -6.35 9.05
C ARG A 163 -5.55 -5.15 9.07
N THR A 164 -6.70 -5.26 8.43
CA THR A 164 -7.71 -4.19 8.38
C THR A 164 -8.70 -4.21 9.54
N ALA A 165 -8.33 -4.76 10.70
CA ALA A 165 -9.21 -4.74 11.87
C ALA A 165 -9.30 -3.32 12.46
N PHE A 166 -10.50 -2.73 12.42
CA PHE A 166 -10.74 -1.37 12.90
C PHE A 166 -11.02 -1.32 14.40
N THR A 167 -10.60 -0.23 15.05
CA THR A 167 -10.78 -0.02 16.50
C THR A 167 -11.84 1.04 16.85
N LEU A 168 -12.57 1.58 15.87
CA LEU A 168 -13.61 2.57 16.13
C LEU A 168 -14.99 1.89 16.19
N ASN A 169 -15.62 1.97 17.36
CA ASN A 169 -17.00 1.55 17.67
C ASN A 169 -17.34 0.05 17.55
N GLY A 170 -16.35 -0.82 17.31
CA GLY A 170 -16.56 -2.27 17.32
C GLY A 170 -17.26 -2.83 16.09
N GLU A 171 -17.48 -2.02 15.06
CA GLU A 171 -18.00 -2.48 13.77
C GLU A 171 -16.82 -2.64 12.80
N ASP A 172 -16.60 -3.90 12.40
CA ASP A 172 -15.75 -4.22 11.27
C ASP A 172 -16.53 -3.84 9.99
N PRO A 173 -16.05 -2.87 9.18
CA PRO A 173 -16.67 -2.57 7.90
C PRO A 173 -16.61 -3.78 6.94
N GLY A 174 -15.85 -4.83 7.26
CA GLY A 174 -15.69 -6.01 6.44
C GLY A 174 -15.18 -5.65 5.05
N ALA A 175 -15.85 -6.19 4.02
CA ALA A 175 -15.57 -5.86 2.62
C ALA A 175 -16.04 -4.44 2.21
N GLY A 176 -16.80 -3.73 3.05
CA GLY A 176 -17.32 -2.39 2.76
C GLY A 176 -16.25 -1.28 2.73
N PRO A 177 -16.56 -0.06 2.27
CA PRO A 177 -15.59 1.03 2.24
C PRO A 177 -15.10 1.39 3.65
N TRP A 178 -13.86 1.87 3.76
CA TRP A 178 -13.33 2.38 5.03
C TRP A 178 -14.08 3.66 5.42
N PRO A 179 -14.70 3.72 6.63
CA PRO A 179 -15.36 4.94 7.08
C PRO A 179 -14.35 6.07 7.26
N ALA A 180 -14.78 7.31 7.00
CA ALA A 180 -13.96 8.49 7.26
C ALA A 180 -13.51 8.52 8.74
N GLY A 181 -12.22 8.74 8.96
CA GLY A 181 -11.64 8.77 10.30
C GLY A 181 -11.44 7.41 10.97
N ALA A 182 -11.78 6.30 10.29
CA ALA A 182 -11.52 4.95 10.79
C ALA A 182 -10.02 4.72 11.04
N ARG A 183 -9.69 3.99 12.11
CA ARG A 183 -8.31 3.84 12.60
C ARG A 183 -7.87 2.38 12.55
N LEU A 184 -6.77 2.14 11.84
CA LEU A 184 -6.03 0.89 11.83
C LEU A 184 -4.74 1.10 12.61
N SER A 185 -4.55 0.34 13.69
CA SER A 185 -3.34 0.44 14.51
C SER A 185 -2.51 -0.82 14.34
N VAL A 186 -1.21 -0.66 14.09
CA VAL A 186 -0.29 -1.78 13.98
C VAL A 186 0.99 -1.50 14.74
N SER A 187 1.42 -2.48 15.54
CA SER A 187 2.70 -2.42 16.22
C SER A 187 3.83 -2.77 15.26
N ARG A 188 4.89 -1.97 15.28
CA ARG A 188 6.11 -2.18 14.50
C ARG A 188 7.33 -1.88 15.36
N LYS A 189 7.97 -2.93 15.87
CA LYS A 189 9.03 -2.82 16.90
C LYS A 189 8.55 -1.99 18.10
N ASP A 190 9.21 -0.87 18.39
CA ASP A 190 8.88 0.10 19.45
C ASP A 190 7.90 1.20 19.01
N LEU A 191 7.33 1.10 17.80
CA LEU A 191 6.36 2.05 17.25
C LEU A 191 4.93 1.49 17.26
N GLU A 192 3.96 2.36 17.50
CA GLU A 192 2.56 2.18 17.12
C GLU A 192 2.29 3.04 15.88
N LEU A 193 1.97 2.38 14.77
CA LEU A 193 1.55 3.02 13.52
C LEU A 193 0.04 3.06 13.48
N ARG A 194 -0.55 4.26 13.40
CA ARG A 194 -2.00 4.43 13.28
C ARG A 194 -2.35 5.08 11.95
N TYR A 195 -2.99 4.31 11.09
CA TYR A 195 -3.53 4.77 9.82
C TYR A 195 -4.94 5.28 10.05
N VAL A 196 -5.18 6.54 9.70
CA VAL A 196 -6.49 7.19 9.77
C VAL A 196 -7.01 7.31 8.35
N ALA A 197 -8.12 6.62 8.06
CA ALA A 197 -8.78 6.67 6.77
C ALA A 197 -9.29 8.09 6.48
N VAL A 198 -9.02 8.55 5.26
CA VAL A 198 -9.54 9.82 4.74
C VAL A 198 -11.00 9.65 4.29
N ASP A 199 -11.75 10.74 4.21
CA ASP A 199 -13.10 10.71 3.63
C ASP A 199 -13.06 10.22 2.16
N PRO A 200 -13.86 9.21 1.77
CA PRO A 200 -13.92 8.72 0.39
C PRO A 200 -14.20 9.79 -0.67
N ALA A 201 -14.76 10.94 -0.31
CA ALA A 201 -14.91 12.09 -1.20
C ALA A 201 -13.56 12.58 -1.78
N HIS A 202 -12.44 12.26 -1.13
CA HIS A 202 -11.09 12.57 -1.60
C HIS A 202 -10.43 11.45 -2.42
N ASP A 203 -11.06 10.30 -2.63
CA ASP A 203 -10.49 9.21 -3.44
C ASP A 203 -10.19 9.70 -4.87
N ALA A 204 -11.04 10.58 -5.43
CA ALA A 204 -10.83 11.18 -6.75
C ALA A 204 -9.53 12.00 -6.84
N THR A 205 -9.08 12.60 -5.74
CA THR A 205 -7.83 13.37 -5.70
C THR A 205 -6.63 12.50 -6.01
N LEU A 206 -6.66 11.20 -5.73
CA LEU A 206 -5.56 10.27 -6.09
C LEU A 206 -5.36 10.14 -7.60
N PHE A 207 -6.32 10.60 -8.40
CA PHE A 207 -6.36 10.47 -9.86
C PHE A 207 -6.42 11.82 -10.59
N SER A 208 -6.48 12.95 -9.89
CA SER A 208 -6.82 14.25 -10.49
C SER A 208 -5.76 15.35 -10.34
N GLY A 209 -4.52 15.00 -9.97
CA GLY A 209 -3.42 15.95 -9.82
C GLY A 209 -2.76 16.42 -11.13
N PRO A 210 -1.92 17.47 -11.09
CA PRO A 210 -1.04 17.85 -12.20
C PRO A 210 -0.10 16.70 -12.59
N ALA A 211 0.31 15.92 -11.59
CA ALA A 211 1.04 14.67 -11.74
C ALA A 211 0.12 13.46 -11.97
N ALA A 212 -1.17 13.62 -12.29
CA ALA A 212 -2.10 12.56 -12.68
C ALA A 212 -2.67 12.78 -14.09
N GLY A 213 -2.00 13.61 -14.90
CA GLY A 213 -2.26 13.72 -16.32
C GLY A 213 -1.98 12.41 -17.05
N GLU A 214 -2.29 12.40 -18.35
CA GLU A 214 -2.14 11.22 -19.21
C GLU A 214 -0.75 10.55 -19.11
N ASP A 215 0.31 11.35 -19.07
CA ASP A 215 1.69 10.84 -18.97
C ASP A 215 1.96 10.08 -17.68
N PHE A 216 1.40 10.51 -16.55
CA PHE A 216 1.55 9.80 -15.28
C PHE A 216 0.80 8.47 -15.31
N LEU A 217 -0.42 8.46 -15.84
CA LEU A 217 -1.22 7.24 -15.92
C LEU A 217 -0.59 6.23 -16.89
N ARG A 218 -0.03 6.71 -18.01
CA ARG A 218 0.77 5.92 -18.96
C ARG A 218 2.04 5.37 -18.29
N GLY A 219 2.80 6.21 -17.59
CA GLY A 219 3.99 5.81 -16.84
C GLY A 219 3.68 4.79 -15.75
N THR A 220 2.60 5.00 -15.00
CA THR A 220 2.08 4.07 -13.99
C THR A 220 1.75 2.70 -14.60
N LEU A 221 1.03 2.69 -15.73
CA LEU A 221 0.65 1.46 -16.43
C LEU A 221 1.91 0.72 -16.87
N HIS A 222 2.85 1.44 -17.48
CA HIS A 222 4.14 0.87 -17.89
C HIS A 222 4.90 0.28 -16.69
N ASN A 223 5.07 1.05 -15.61
CA ASN A 223 5.76 0.63 -14.40
C ASN A 223 5.07 -0.58 -13.76
N GLY A 224 3.74 -0.62 -13.74
CA GLY A 224 2.97 -1.75 -13.21
C GLY A 224 3.09 -3.03 -14.05
N LEU A 225 3.17 -2.90 -15.38
CA LEU A 225 3.40 -4.03 -16.29
C LEU A 225 4.85 -4.54 -16.23
N ALA A 226 5.84 -3.64 -16.14
CA ALA A 226 7.23 -4.02 -15.90
C ALA A 226 7.37 -4.73 -14.54
N LEU A 227 6.70 -4.22 -13.50
CA LEU A 227 6.68 -4.85 -12.19
C LEU A 227 6.02 -6.23 -12.21
N LEU A 228 4.95 -6.42 -13.00
CA LEU A 228 4.34 -7.72 -13.24
C LEU A 228 5.33 -8.67 -13.92
N GLY A 229 6.00 -8.21 -14.99
CA GLY A 229 7.04 -8.95 -15.71
C GLY A 229 8.13 -9.48 -14.76
N GLN A 230 8.74 -8.59 -13.99
CA GLN A 230 9.76 -8.93 -13.00
C GLN A 230 9.24 -9.89 -11.93
N THR A 231 8.01 -9.69 -11.43
CA THR A 231 7.40 -10.58 -10.44
C THR A 231 7.24 -12.00 -10.99
N VAL A 232 6.69 -12.12 -12.21
CA VAL A 232 6.47 -13.41 -12.87
C VAL A 232 7.81 -14.08 -13.22
N ALA A 233 8.78 -13.33 -13.74
CA ALA A 233 10.12 -13.83 -14.03
C ALA A 233 10.84 -14.35 -12.77
N THR A 234 10.76 -13.59 -11.68
CA THR A 234 11.38 -13.95 -10.39
C THR A 234 10.74 -15.20 -9.79
N LEU A 235 9.43 -15.36 -9.89
CA LEU A 235 8.76 -16.59 -9.47
C LEU A 235 9.10 -17.76 -10.39
N ALA A 236 9.13 -17.55 -11.71
CA ALA A 236 9.44 -18.60 -12.68
C ALA A 236 10.88 -19.12 -12.59
N SER A 237 11.81 -18.36 -11.99
CA SER A 237 13.18 -18.84 -11.76
C SER A 237 13.34 -19.72 -10.52
N ASP A 238 12.27 -19.93 -9.73
CA ASP A 238 12.28 -20.77 -8.52
C ASP A 238 11.01 -21.65 -8.48
N ASP A 239 11.16 -22.92 -8.86
CA ASP A 239 10.05 -23.88 -8.99
C ASP A 239 9.25 -24.03 -7.68
N ASP A 240 9.94 -24.02 -6.54
CA ASP A 240 9.34 -24.19 -5.22
C ASP A 240 8.51 -22.94 -4.84
N ALA A 241 9.05 -21.74 -5.11
CA ALA A 241 8.33 -20.49 -4.91
C ALA A 241 7.14 -20.36 -5.87
N ALA A 242 7.30 -20.73 -7.14
CA ALA A 242 6.22 -20.78 -8.12
C ALA A 242 5.09 -21.73 -7.67
N ALA A 243 5.43 -22.93 -7.20
CA ALA A 243 4.45 -23.89 -6.69
C ALA A 243 3.70 -23.35 -5.47
N ARG A 244 4.40 -22.73 -4.51
CA ARG A 244 3.76 -22.06 -3.36
C ARG A 244 2.84 -20.93 -3.81
N ALA A 245 3.30 -20.06 -4.71
CA ALA A 245 2.52 -18.93 -5.21
C ALA A 245 1.25 -19.40 -5.95
N ARG A 246 1.33 -20.46 -6.76
CA ARG A 246 0.17 -21.10 -7.42
C ARG A 246 -0.88 -21.63 -6.44
N SER A 247 -0.46 -22.06 -5.25
CA SER A 247 -1.39 -22.57 -4.24
C SER A 247 -2.27 -21.48 -3.60
N ALA A 248 -1.92 -20.20 -3.77
CA ALA A 248 -2.74 -19.11 -3.27
C ALA A 248 -3.86 -18.75 -4.25
N SER A 249 -5.11 -18.96 -3.80
CA SER A 249 -6.32 -18.67 -4.59
C SER A 249 -6.56 -17.18 -4.87
N ILE A 250 -5.71 -16.29 -4.35
CA ILE A 250 -5.95 -14.84 -4.37
C ILE A 250 -5.54 -14.21 -5.70
N ALA A 251 -4.66 -14.86 -6.46
CA ALA A 251 -4.13 -14.41 -7.76
C ALA A 251 -4.51 -15.41 -8.88
N PRO A 252 -5.78 -15.43 -9.31
CA PRO A 252 -6.30 -16.45 -10.22
C PRO A 252 -5.63 -16.46 -11.60
N HIS A 253 -5.00 -15.36 -12.03
CA HIS A 253 -4.31 -15.30 -13.33
C HIS A 253 -2.87 -15.79 -13.27
N LEU A 254 -2.27 -15.88 -12.07
CA LEU A 254 -0.86 -16.24 -11.91
C LEU A 254 -0.48 -17.59 -12.54
N PRO A 255 -1.26 -18.68 -12.39
CA PRO A 255 -0.91 -19.96 -13.02
C PRO A 255 -0.74 -19.84 -14.53
N VAL A 256 -1.67 -19.14 -15.21
CA VAL A 256 -1.64 -18.93 -16.66
C VAL A 256 -0.41 -18.11 -17.07
N LEU A 257 -0.07 -17.07 -16.31
CA LEU A 257 1.11 -16.24 -16.59
C LEU A 257 2.41 -17.03 -16.42
N LEU A 258 2.53 -17.84 -15.35
CA LEU A 258 3.69 -18.71 -15.13
C LEU A 258 3.82 -19.78 -16.22
N ASP A 259 2.72 -20.39 -16.63
CA ASP A 259 2.71 -21.39 -17.71
C ASP A 259 3.09 -20.77 -19.06
N ALA A 260 2.64 -19.54 -19.32
CA ALA A 260 2.96 -18.82 -20.54
C ALA A 260 4.47 -18.56 -20.66
N VAL A 261 5.15 -18.19 -19.57
CA VAL A 261 6.58 -17.87 -19.57
C VAL A 261 7.49 -19.06 -19.21
N ALA A 262 6.93 -20.23 -18.94
CA ALA A 262 7.72 -21.41 -18.59
C ALA A 262 8.74 -21.73 -19.69
N GLY A 263 10.01 -21.79 -19.31
CA GLY A 263 11.15 -22.03 -20.22
C GLY A 263 11.45 -20.87 -21.17
N ALA A 264 10.84 -19.69 -21.00
CA ALA A 264 11.13 -18.51 -21.78
C ALA A 264 12.29 -17.71 -21.18
N GLU A 265 13.11 -17.10 -22.03
CA GLU A 265 14.13 -16.14 -21.61
C GLU A 265 13.47 -14.78 -21.31
N TRP A 266 13.72 -14.22 -20.13
CA TRP A 266 13.21 -12.92 -19.74
C TRP A 266 14.18 -11.81 -20.16
N THR A 267 13.66 -10.79 -20.84
CA THR A 267 14.39 -9.58 -21.20
C THR A 267 13.66 -8.37 -20.62
N PRO A 268 14.30 -7.60 -19.71
CA PRO A 268 13.72 -6.35 -19.24
C PRO A 268 13.71 -5.33 -20.39
N GLU A 269 12.57 -4.70 -20.63
CA GLU A 269 12.42 -3.69 -21.68
C GLU A 269 11.90 -2.37 -21.11
N PRO A 270 12.77 -1.35 -20.95
CA PRO A 270 12.37 -0.03 -20.50
C PRO A 270 11.37 0.59 -21.49
N GLY A 271 10.27 1.14 -20.99
CA GLY A 271 9.26 1.88 -21.78
C GLY A 271 8.13 1.04 -22.38
N GLU A 272 8.34 -0.22 -22.75
CA GLU A 272 7.30 -1.06 -23.39
C GLU A 272 6.71 -2.17 -22.50
N GLY A 273 7.38 -2.46 -21.39
CA GLY A 273 7.07 -3.55 -20.47
C GLY A 273 7.87 -4.79 -20.87
N ASP A 274 8.35 -5.52 -19.86
CA ASP A 274 9.19 -6.70 -20.07
C ASP A 274 8.56 -7.71 -21.04
N HIS A 275 9.43 -8.37 -21.81
CA HIS A 275 9.03 -9.44 -22.71
C HIS A 275 9.77 -10.74 -22.40
N PHE A 276 9.15 -11.83 -22.82
CA PHE A 276 9.69 -13.17 -22.70
C PHE A 276 9.85 -13.77 -24.09
N THR A 277 10.93 -14.53 -24.33
CA THR A 277 11.18 -15.17 -25.62
C THR A 277 11.23 -16.68 -25.45
N ARG A 278 10.41 -17.41 -26.22
CA ARG A 278 10.42 -18.88 -26.25
C ARG A 278 10.33 -19.34 -27.70
N ASP A 279 11.26 -20.17 -28.14
CA ASP A 279 11.32 -20.71 -29.51
C ASP A 279 11.24 -19.63 -30.61
N GLY A 280 11.82 -18.45 -30.34
CA GLY A 280 11.79 -17.29 -31.24
C GLY A 280 10.49 -16.49 -31.23
N ALA A 281 9.48 -16.89 -30.44
CA ALA A 281 8.25 -16.13 -30.24
C ALA A 281 8.38 -15.18 -29.05
N THR A 282 7.95 -13.93 -29.23
CA THR A 282 7.85 -12.94 -28.16
C THR A 282 6.51 -13.04 -27.45
N ILE A 283 6.55 -13.10 -26.13
CA ILE A 283 5.39 -13.14 -25.23
C ILE A 283 5.42 -11.84 -24.43
N ARG A 284 4.35 -11.04 -24.52
CA ARG A 284 4.14 -9.86 -23.67
C ARG A 284 3.02 -10.16 -22.70
N LEU A 285 3.27 -10.04 -21.39
CA LEU A 285 2.25 -10.37 -20.38
C LEU A 285 0.99 -9.53 -20.51
N ARG A 286 1.13 -8.28 -20.98
CA ARG A 286 -0.01 -7.39 -21.24
C ARG A 286 -1.01 -7.95 -22.26
N ASP A 287 -0.55 -8.82 -23.17
CA ASP A 287 -1.41 -9.44 -24.19
C ASP A 287 -2.17 -10.66 -23.63
N LEU A 288 -1.78 -11.13 -22.44
CA LEU A 288 -2.37 -12.27 -21.74
C LEU A 288 -3.36 -11.86 -20.64
N VAL A 289 -3.38 -10.57 -20.27
CA VAL A 289 -4.24 -10.04 -19.21
C VAL A 289 -5.25 -9.06 -19.79
N ASP A 290 -6.54 -9.31 -19.54
CA ASP A 290 -7.57 -8.35 -19.89
C ASP A 290 -7.65 -7.25 -18.81
N LEU A 291 -7.06 -6.09 -19.11
CA LEU A 291 -7.19 -4.90 -18.26
C LEU A 291 -8.41 -4.04 -18.64
N THR A 292 -9.19 -4.39 -19.66
CA THR A 292 -10.30 -3.55 -20.14
C THR A 292 -11.45 -3.46 -19.13
N GLY A 293 -11.70 -4.50 -18.35
CA GLY A 293 -12.73 -4.51 -17.30
C GLY A 293 -12.39 -3.75 -16.02
N THR A 294 -11.21 -3.13 -15.93
CA THR A 294 -10.61 -2.72 -14.63
C THR A 294 -10.45 -1.21 -14.45
N GLY A 295 -11.09 -0.41 -15.32
CA GLY A 295 -10.93 1.04 -15.36
C GLY A 295 -9.67 1.50 -16.11
N PHE A 296 -8.88 0.56 -16.64
CA PHE A 296 -7.69 0.83 -17.47
C PHE A 296 -7.98 0.80 -18.98
N ALA A 297 -9.22 0.53 -19.43
CA ALA A 297 -9.58 0.54 -20.86
C ALA A 297 -9.23 1.86 -21.55
N HIS A 298 -9.49 2.99 -20.89
CA HIS A 298 -9.10 4.32 -21.37
C HIS A 298 -7.57 4.52 -21.39
N LEU A 299 -6.82 3.84 -20.52
CA LEU A 299 -5.35 3.95 -20.47
C LEU A 299 -4.67 3.04 -21.51
N LEU A 300 -5.26 1.87 -21.76
CA LEU A 300 -4.85 0.98 -22.85
C LEU A 300 -5.03 1.63 -24.22
N SER A 301 -6.14 2.36 -24.45
CA SER A 301 -6.36 3.06 -25.72
C SER A 301 -5.39 4.21 -25.99
N LEU A 302 -4.72 4.73 -24.95
CA LEU A 302 -3.74 5.80 -25.10
C LEU A 302 -2.33 5.24 -25.41
N CYS A 303 -2.09 3.96 -25.14
CA CYS A 303 -0.80 3.30 -25.38
C CYS A 303 -0.69 2.62 -26.75
N GLN A 304 -1.76 2.65 -27.55
CA GLN A 304 -1.81 2.19 -28.95
C GLN A 304 -1.46 3.34 -29.90
#